data_AF-A0A9X1DMT6-F1
#
_entry.id   AF-A0A9X1DMT6-F1
#
_cell.length_a   1.000
_cell.length_b   1.000
_cell.length_c   1.000
_cell.angle_alpha   90.00
_cell.angle_beta   90.00
_cell.angle_gamma   90.00
#
_symmetry.space_group_name_H-M   'P 1'
#
loop_
_entity.id
_entity.type
_entity.pdbx_description
1 polymer ?
#
loop_
_entity_poly.entity_id
_entity_poly.type
_entity_poly.pdbx_seq_one_letter_code
_entity_poly.pdbx_strand_id
1 'polypeptide(L)'
;MSNEKLFTAIYIPETPFVNGVLKPKKAKKYNFELFTNKKIADTLYHFIYKKNDKQIHSFYLIGDLEDELERYLFVENNELYDEFVSQFWGGGERYWVSGMDTYLDVCKPEDALIELNKAYSNSFYEEDEPMPMCHIFGQQMWHDNAYLIANRTALIELRKAIDTALKFEETRLGLSPSDGEGYDLFIKCVEDNFKWEALEMPYHDRECYVPDETVNLSPYKAFKKYKI
;
A
#
# COMPACT_ATOMS: atom_id res chain seq x y z
N MET A 1 22.57 -1.76 1.22
CA MET A 1 21.18 -1.52 1.68
C MET A 1 20.50 -0.72 0.61
N SER A 2 19.37 -1.19 0.11
CA SER A 2 18.63 -0.48 -0.92
C SER A 2 18.00 0.78 -0.29
N ASN A 3 18.06 1.91 -1.01
CA ASN A 3 17.40 3.16 -0.62
C ASN A 3 15.92 3.19 -1.07
N GLU A 4 15.40 2.03 -1.50
CA GLU A 4 14.04 1.90 -1.99
C GLU A 4 13.09 1.88 -0.78
N LYS A 5 12.12 2.81 -0.79
CA LYS A 5 11.11 2.95 0.27
C LYS A 5 9.74 2.61 -0.30
N LEU A 6 8.88 2.04 0.54
CA LEU A 6 7.49 1.74 0.19
C LEU A 6 6.65 3.02 0.24
N PHE A 7 5.88 3.29 -0.81
CA PHE A 7 4.92 4.37 -0.87
C PHE A 7 3.52 3.79 -1.10
N THR A 8 2.54 4.28 -0.35
CA THR A 8 1.13 3.95 -0.55
C THR A 8 0.40 5.14 -1.13
N ALA A 9 -0.33 4.91 -2.22
CA ALA A 9 -1.19 5.91 -2.81
C ALA A 9 -2.46 6.09 -1.99
N ILE A 10 -2.80 7.35 -1.72
CA ILE A 10 -4.09 7.75 -1.19
C ILE A 10 -4.78 8.65 -2.22
N TYR A 11 -6.05 8.37 -2.45
CA TYR A 11 -6.91 9.25 -3.23
C TYR A 11 -7.34 10.45 -2.38
N ILE A 12 -7.18 11.68 -2.88
CA ILE A 12 -7.58 12.90 -2.17
C ILE A 12 -8.60 13.68 -3.04
N PRO A 13 -9.92 13.47 -2.86
CA PRO A 13 -10.95 14.04 -3.73
C PRO A 13 -10.94 15.58 -3.80
N GLU A 14 -10.65 16.23 -2.67
CA GLU A 14 -10.42 17.67 -2.60
C GLU A 14 -8.95 17.91 -2.29
N THR A 15 -8.06 17.61 -3.24
CA THR A 15 -6.63 17.78 -3.00
C THR A 15 -6.35 19.25 -2.68
N PRO A 16 -5.80 19.58 -1.50
CA PRO A 16 -5.52 20.96 -1.12
C PRO A 16 -4.24 21.45 -1.80
N PHE A 17 -4.08 21.19 -3.10
CA PHE A 17 -2.90 21.56 -3.86
C PHE A 17 -3.11 22.94 -4.47
N VAL A 18 -2.38 23.93 -3.97
CA VAL A 18 -2.52 25.32 -4.40
C VAL A 18 -1.14 25.89 -4.71
N ASN A 19 -0.94 26.33 -5.96
CA ASN A 19 0.31 26.91 -6.45
C ASN A 19 1.53 25.99 -6.23
N GLY A 20 1.41 24.69 -6.53
CA GLY A 20 2.53 23.76 -6.44
C GLY A 20 2.82 23.22 -5.04
N VAL A 21 1.95 23.47 -4.04
CA VAL A 21 2.17 23.10 -2.63
C VAL A 21 0.90 22.51 -2.03
N LEU A 22 1.04 21.48 -1.20
CA LEU A 22 -0.06 20.90 -0.42
C LEU A 22 -0.41 21.77 0.79
N LYS A 23 -1.70 22.03 0.99
CA LYS A 23 -2.26 22.86 2.08
C LYS A 23 -3.28 22.09 2.92
N PRO A 24 -2.89 21.02 3.61
CA PRO A 24 -3.83 20.17 4.34
C PRO A 24 -4.69 20.94 5.34
N LYS A 25 -5.98 20.58 5.44
CA LYS A 25 -6.97 21.24 6.31
C LYS A 25 -6.51 21.31 7.77
N LYS A 26 -5.79 20.28 8.24
CA LYS A 26 -5.31 20.17 9.62
C LYS A 26 -3.80 20.41 9.78
N ALA A 27 -3.15 21.11 8.84
CA ALA A 27 -1.70 21.39 8.90
C ALA A 27 -1.22 21.89 10.28
N LYS A 28 -1.94 22.86 10.86
CA LYS A 28 -1.61 23.43 12.19
C LYS A 28 -1.69 22.41 13.33
N LYS A 29 -2.58 21.41 13.25
CA LYS A 29 -2.76 20.41 14.31
C LYS A 29 -1.57 19.44 14.36
N TYR A 30 -1.11 18.99 13.20
CA TYR A 30 -0.08 17.96 13.11
C TYR A 30 1.34 18.52 12.98
N ASN A 31 1.48 19.81 12.63
CA ASN A 31 2.74 20.57 12.65
C ASN A 31 3.88 19.93 11.84
N PHE A 32 3.57 19.50 10.61
CA PHE A 32 4.59 19.10 9.65
C PHE A 32 5.15 20.33 8.93
N GLU A 33 6.46 20.46 8.91
CA GLU A 33 7.17 21.55 8.24
C GLU A 33 7.60 21.08 6.85
N LEU A 34 7.28 21.85 5.81
CA LEU A 34 7.76 21.57 4.46
C LEU A 34 9.27 21.83 4.41
N PHE A 35 10.06 20.77 4.21
CA PHE A 35 11.51 20.86 4.08
C PHE A 35 11.95 21.07 2.64
N THR A 36 11.33 20.38 1.69
CA THR A 36 11.66 20.50 0.26
C THR A 36 10.43 20.25 -0.60
N ASN A 37 10.32 21.02 -1.68
CA ASN A 37 9.35 20.83 -2.76
C ASN A 37 10.09 20.89 -4.08
N LYS A 38 9.91 19.88 -4.93
CA LYS A 38 10.47 19.83 -6.27
C LYS A 38 9.40 19.40 -7.26
N LYS A 39 9.19 20.22 -8.30
CA LYS A 39 8.45 19.80 -9.50
C LYS A 39 9.36 18.92 -10.35
N ILE A 40 8.99 17.66 -10.54
CA ILE A 40 9.73 16.69 -11.34
C ILE A 40 9.24 16.75 -12.79
N ALA A 41 7.92 16.78 -12.97
CA ALA A 41 7.25 16.91 -14.26
C ALA A 41 5.99 17.77 -14.10
N ASP A 42 5.31 18.07 -15.20
CA ASP A 42 4.01 18.76 -15.14
C ASP A 42 2.97 17.98 -14.33
N THR A 43 3.10 16.65 -14.31
CA THR A 43 2.22 15.72 -13.62
C THR A 43 2.75 15.21 -12.28
N LEU A 44 3.95 15.60 -11.85
CA LEU A 44 4.58 15.02 -10.66
C LEU A 44 5.34 16.04 -9.82
N TYR A 45 5.00 16.06 -8.52
CA TYR A 45 5.66 16.88 -7.51
C TYR A 45 6.16 15.99 -6.38
N HIS A 46 7.37 16.24 -5.91
CA HIS A 46 7.95 15.57 -4.75
C HIS A 46 8.04 16.54 -3.57
N PHE A 47 7.48 16.10 -2.45
CA PHE A 47 7.51 16.82 -1.18
C PHE A 47 8.27 16.02 -0.14
N ILE A 48 9.08 16.72 0.63
CA ILE A 48 9.69 16.21 1.86
C ILE A 48 9.20 17.07 3.00
N TYR A 49 8.49 16.46 3.94
CA TYR A 49 8.09 17.11 5.19
C TYR A 49 8.96 16.61 6.34
N LYS A 50 9.10 17.48 7.33
CA LYS A 50 9.78 17.20 8.59
C LYS A 50 8.81 17.32 9.75
N LYS A 51 8.96 16.43 10.72
CA LYS A 51 8.35 16.56 12.03
C LYS A 51 9.36 16.05 13.06
N ASN A 52 9.77 16.95 13.95
CA ASN A 52 10.94 16.74 14.81
C ASN A 52 12.17 16.43 13.93
N ASP A 53 12.91 15.36 14.22
CA ASP A 53 14.10 14.94 13.46
C ASP A 53 13.81 13.92 12.35
N LYS A 54 12.54 13.64 12.08
CA LYS A 54 12.10 12.62 11.12
C LYS A 54 11.57 13.25 9.85
N GLN A 55 11.76 12.57 8.73
CA GLN A 55 11.30 13.01 7.42
C GLN A 55 10.25 12.05 6.87
N ILE A 56 9.34 12.58 6.07
CA ILE A 56 8.41 11.79 5.27
C ILE A 56 8.39 12.31 3.84
N HIS A 57 8.62 11.41 2.90
CA HIS A 57 8.55 11.70 1.48
C HIS A 57 7.11 11.49 0.99
N SER A 58 6.68 12.33 0.08
CA SER A 58 5.42 12.11 -0.65
C SER A 58 5.52 12.61 -2.07
N PHE A 59 4.86 11.91 -2.99
CA PHE A 59 4.76 12.28 -4.39
C PHE A 59 3.30 12.58 -4.72
N TYR A 60 3.05 13.76 -5.26
CA TYR A 60 1.74 14.13 -5.77
C TYR A 60 1.71 13.91 -7.27
N LEU A 61 0.92 12.93 -7.69
CA LEU A 61 0.74 12.52 -9.08
C LEU A 61 -0.59 13.04 -9.61
N ILE A 62 -0.52 13.65 -10.79
CA ILE A 62 -1.65 14.00 -11.65
C ILE A 62 -1.78 12.88 -12.68
N GLY A 63 -2.79 12.02 -12.53
CA GLY A 63 -3.07 10.91 -13.44
C GLY A 63 -3.48 11.39 -14.83
N ASP A 64 -4.49 12.24 -14.88
CA ASP A 64 -4.93 12.93 -16.10
C ASP A 64 -4.96 14.46 -15.89
N LEU A 65 -4.32 15.20 -16.78
CA LEU A 65 -4.33 16.67 -16.74
C LEU A 65 -5.71 17.26 -17.05
N GLU A 66 -6.56 16.54 -17.76
CA GLU A 66 -7.91 16.96 -18.14
C GLU A 66 -8.96 16.64 -17.08
N ASP A 67 -8.73 15.62 -16.25
CA ASP A 67 -9.59 15.28 -15.12
C ASP A 67 -9.01 15.79 -13.80
N GLU A 68 -9.63 16.80 -13.19
CA GLU A 68 -9.21 17.36 -11.89
C GLU A 68 -9.33 16.37 -10.73
N LEU A 69 -10.08 15.27 -10.89
CA LEU A 69 -10.30 14.27 -9.86
C LEU A 69 -9.22 13.19 -9.84
N GLU A 70 -8.46 12.97 -10.92
CA GLU A 70 -7.46 11.91 -10.98
C GLU A 70 -6.13 12.32 -10.34
N ARG A 71 -6.15 12.52 -9.02
CA ARG A 71 -5.02 13.03 -8.24
C ARG A 71 -4.72 12.11 -7.06
N TYR A 72 -3.45 11.70 -6.96
CA TYR A 72 -3.00 10.75 -5.95
C TYR A 72 -1.82 11.29 -5.18
N LEU A 73 -1.83 11.07 -3.86
CA LEU A 73 -0.67 11.32 -3.03
C LEU A 73 -0.06 9.99 -2.63
N PHE A 74 1.12 9.69 -3.15
CA PHE A 74 1.93 8.54 -2.75
C PHE A 74 2.74 8.94 -1.53
N VAL A 75 2.45 8.34 -0.38
CA VAL A 75 3.07 8.69 0.90
C VAL A 75 3.97 7.56 1.37
N GLU A 76 5.20 7.90 1.77
CA GLU A 76 6.15 6.95 2.34
C GLU A 76 5.57 6.24 3.57
N ASN A 77 5.59 4.91 3.56
CA ASN A 77 5.23 4.07 4.70
C ASN A 77 6.35 4.07 5.74
N ASN A 78 6.31 5.04 6.65
CA ASN A 78 7.17 5.10 7.82
C ASN A 78 6.35 5.46 9.07
N GLU A 79 7.01 5.65 10.22
CA GLU A 79 6.34 5.98 11.49
C GLU A 79 5.52 7.29 11.49
N LEU A 80 5.71 8.17 10.50
CA LEU A 80 4.95 9.41 10.36
C LEU A 80 3.70 9.26 9.47
N TYR A 81 3.52 8.10 8.81
CA TYR A 81 2.48 7.88 7.80
C TYR A 81 1.07 8.26 8.29
N ASP A 82 0.61 7.65 9.39
CA ASP A 82 -0.75 7.85 9.90
C ASP A 82 -1.01 9.31 10.28
N GLU A 83 -0.06 9.95 10.97
CA GLU A 83 -0.17 11.35 11.36
C GLU A 83 -0.16 12.27 10.13
N PHE A 84 0.70 11.98 9.15
CA PHE A 84 0.84 12.78 7.95
C PHE A 84 -0.43 12.72 7.08
N VAL A 85 -0.94 11.52 6.81
CA VAL A 85 -2.17 11.30 6.04
C VAL A 85 -3.38 11.92 6.75
N SER A 86 -3.41 11.86 8.09
CA SER A 86 -4.47 12.46 8.90
C SER A 86 -4.59 13.99 8.78
N GLN A 87 -3.60 14.66 8.19
CA GLN A 87 -3.65 16.10 7.93
C GLN A 87 -4.63 16.48 6.83
N PHE A 88 -4.79 15.60 5.86
CA PHE A 88 -5.66 15.80 4.70
C PHE A 88 -7.12 15.57 5.08
N TRP A 89 -7.35 14.71 6.08
CA TRP A 89 -8.66 14.27 6.56
C TRP A 89 -9.62 15.38 7.00
N GLY A 90 -10.77 15.48 6.33
CA GLY A 90 -11.89 16.39 6.66
C GLY A 90 -12.96 15.83 7.61
N GLY A 91 -13.00 14.50 7.85
CA GLY A 91 -14.14 13.77 8.45
C GLY A 91 -14.94 13.03 7.36
N GLY A 92 -15.29 11.74 7.56
CA GLY A 92 -15.94 10.89 6.56
C GLY A 92 -15.48 9.42 6.58
N GLU A 93 -15.60 8.69 5.46
CA GLU A 93 -14.95 7.39 5.18
C GLU A 93 -13.48 7.57 4.76
N ARG A 94 -12.57 6.72 5.28
CA ARG A 94 -11.10 6.87 5.10
C ARG A 94 -10.78 7.01 3.60
N TYR A 95 -9.80 7.84 3.26
CA TYR A 95 -9.36 7.96 1.86
C TYR A 95 -9.08 6.57 1.29
N TRP A 96 -9.63 6.31 0.11
CA TRP A 96 -9.47 5.03 -0.55
C TRP A 96 -8.00 4.81 -0.86
N VAL A 97 -7.48 3.71 -0.32
CA VAL A 97 -6.16 3.23 -0.64
C VAL A 97 -6.28 2.45 -1.93
N SER A 98 -5.63 2.92 -3.00
CA SER A 98 -5.96 2.50 -4.37
C SER A 98 -5.25 1.23 -4.85
N GLY A 99 -4.56 0.51 -3.97
CA GLY A 99 -3.72 -0.64 -4.36
C GLY A 99 -2.45 -0.30 -5.16
N MET A 100 -2.14 0.99 -5.36
CA MET A 100 -0.97 1.47 -6.13
C MET A 100 0.35 1.47 -5.33
N ASP A 101 0.53 0.52 -4.41
CA ASP A 101 1.74 0.52 -3.59
C ASP A 101 2.99 0.36 -4.44
N THR A 102 3.97 1.25 -4.25
CA THR A 102 5.16 1.32 -5.11
C THR A 102 6.41 1.48 -4.27
N TYR A 103 7.44 0.69 -4.58
CA TYR A 103 8.78 0.90 -4.03
C TYR A 103 9.56 1.89 -4.90
N LEU A 104 10.04 2.99 -4.31
CA LEU A 104 10.76 4.04 -5.02
C LEU A 104 12.12 4.32 -4.37
N ASP A 105 13.16 4.49 -5.20
CA ASP A 105 14.46 5.01 -4.74
C ASP A 105 14.39 6.52 -4.56
N VAL A 106 14.35 6.97 -3.30
CA VAL A 106 14.26 8.40 -2.98
C VAL A 106 15.51 9.20 -3.35
N CYS A 107 16.63 8.54 -3.65
CA CYS A 107 17.84 9.21 -4.18
C CYS A 107 17.74 9.49 -5.68
N LYS A 108 16.78 8.89 -6.39
CA LYS A 108 16.52 9.09 -7.82
C LYS A 108 15.06 9.45 -8.06
N PRO A 109 14.60 10.61 -7.56
CA PRO A 109 13.20 11.01 -7.68
C PRO A 109 12.75 11.20 -9.14
N GLU A 110 13.66 11.39 -10.09
CA GLU A 110 13.32 11.46 -11.53
C GLU A 110 12.79 10.12 -12.06
N ASP A 111 13.30 8.98 -11.55
CA ASP A 111 12.84 7.64 -11.94
C ASP A 111 11.43 7.36 -11.39
N ALA A 112 10.99 8.10 -10.36
CA ALA A 112 9.68 7.92 -9.75
C ALA A 112 8.54 8.20 -10.73
N LEU A 113 8.72 9.08 -11.71
CA LEU A 113 7.68 9.35 -12.72
C LEU A 113 7.29 8.08 -13.49
N ILE A 114 8.28 7.27 -13.87
CA ILE A 114 8.05 6.06 -14.65
C ILE A 114 7.30 5.03 -13.82
N GLU A 115 7.77 4.77 -12.59
CA GLU A 115 7.15 3.76 -11.73
C GLU A 115 5.76 4.19 -11.25
N LEU A 116 5.55 5.47 -10.94
CA LEU A 116 4.25 5.99 -10.51
C LEU A 116 3.22 6.02 -11.64
N ASN A 117 3.61 6.40 -12.86
CA ASN A 117 2.73 6.30 -14.02
C ASN A 117 2.38 4.85 -14.31
N LYS A 118 3.33 3.93 -14.16
CA LYS A 118 3.07 2.49 -14.31
C LYS A 118 2.12 1.97 -13.23
N ALA A 119 2.26 2.40 -11.98
CA ALA A 119 1.32 2.07 -10.92
C ALA A 119 -0.08 2.59 -11.26
N TYR A 120 -0.16 3.85 -11.70
CA TYR A 120 -1.40 4.50 -12.14
C TYR A 120 -2.09 3.73 -13.27
N SER A 121 -1.41 3.52 -14.40
CA SER A 121 -2.00 2.85 -15.57
C SER A 121 -2.40 1.40 -15.32
N ASN A 122 -1.78 0.70 -14.37
CA ASN A 122 -2.11 -0.69 -14.06
C ASN A 122 -3.24 -0.83 -13.02
N SER A 123 -3.74 0.27 -12.45
CA SER A 123 -4.70 0.20 -11.33
C SER A 123 -6.15 0.29 -11.76
N PHE A 124 -6.40 0.63 -13.02
CA PHE A 124 -7.74 0.72 -13.59
C PHE A 124 -7.86 -0.36 -14.64
N TYR A 125 -8.81 -1.28 -14.44
CA TYR A 125 -9.24 -2.20 -15.48
C TYR A 125 -10.36 -1.51 -16.25
N GLU A 126 -10.27 -1.52 -17.58
CA GLU A 126 -11.39 -1.07 -18.42
C GLU A 126 -12.59 -2.05 -18.28
N GLU A 127 -13.79 -1.60 -18.64
CA GLU A 127 -15.02 -2.42 -18.51
C GLU A 127 -14.91 -3.78 -19.24
N ASP A 128 -14.11 -3.83 -20.30
CA ASP A 128 -13.85 -5.03 -21.11
C ASP A 128 -12.62 -5.83 -20.64
N GLU A 129 -11.85 -5.35 -19.65
CA GLU A 129 -10.68 -6.06 -19.13
C GLU A 129 -11.04 -7.03 -17.99
N PRO A 130 -10.47 -8.24 -18.00
CA PRO A 130 -10.76 -9.24 -16.97
C PRO A 130 -10.14 -8.83 -15.62
N MET A 131 -10.98 -8.36 -14.69
CA MET A 131 -10.64 -8.08 -13.28
C MET A 131 -9.93 -9.27 -12.60
N PRO A 132 -8.98 -9.05 -11.68
CA PRO A 132 -8.26 -10.13 -10.99
C PRO A 132 -9.15 -10.85 -9.96
N MET A 133 -9.74 -11.97 -10.38
CA MET A 133 -10.57 -12.83 -9.54
C MET A 133 -9.72 -13.90 -8.86
N CYS A 134 -9.75 -13.95 -7.52
CA CYS A 134 -9.00 -14.91 -6.72
C CYS A 134 -9.74 -15.28 -5.44
N HIS A 135 -9.98 -16.58 -5.25
CA HIS A 135 -10.40 -17.15 -3.98
C HIS A 135 -9.22 -17.85 -3.31
N ILE A 136 -8.99 -17.52 -2.03
CA ILE A 136 -8.00 -18.17 -1.18
C ILE A 136 -8.74 -18.91 -0.07
N PHE A 137 -8.55 -20.22 -0.01
CA PHE A 137 -9.12 -21.09 1.01
C PHE A 137 -7.99 -21.61 1.89
N GLY A 138 -7.93 -21.11 3.13
CA GLY A 138 -6.96 -21.55 4.13
C GLY A 138 -7.18 -23.00 4.55
N GLN A 139 -6.17 -23.59 5.20
CA GLN A 139 -6.25 -24.95 5.73
C GLN A 139 -7.29 -25.00 6.86
N GLN A 140 -8.14 -26.04 6.87
CA GLN A 140 -9.12 -26.24 7.94
C GLN A 140 -8.43 -26.67 9.24
N MET A 141 -7.64 -27.76 9.18
CA MET A 141 -6.83 -28.27 10.29
C MET A 141 -5.45 -28.77 9.83
N TRP A 142 -4.67 -29.33 10.76
CA TRP A 142 -3.40 -29.98 10.43
C TRP A 142 -3.60 -31.08 9.37
N HIS A 143 -2.67 -31.16 8.43
CA HIS A 143 -2.67 -32.11 7.30
C HIS A 143 -3.74 -31.88 6.22
N ASP A 144 -4.60 -30.87 6.33
CA ASP A 144 -5.55 -30.52 5.27
C ASP A 144 -4.91 -29.73 4.12
N ASN A 145 -5.56 -29.79 2.97
CA ASN A 145 -5.20 -28.99 1.81
C ASN A 145 -5.64 -27.53 1.98
N ALA A 146 -4.88 -26.62 1.37
CA ALA A 146 -5.31 -25.27 1.05
C ALA A 146 -5.58 -25.18 -0.46
N TYR A 147 -6.46 -24.27 -0.88
CA TYR A 147 -6.80 -24.09 -2.29
C TYR A 147 -6.68 -22.62 -2.68
N LEU A 148 -6.12 -22.38 -3.86
CA LEU A 148 -6.13 -21.07 -4.52
C LEU A 148 -6.76 -21.25 -5.91
N ILE A 149 -7.88 -20.59 -6.14
CA ILE A 149 -8.60 -20.62 -7.42
C ILE A 149 -8.65 -19.21 -7.95
N ALA A 150 -7.94 -18.97 -9.05
CA ALA A 150 -7.79 -17.63 -9.60
C ALA A 150 -7.81 -17.64 -11.13
N ASN A 151 -8.27 -16.53 -11.72
CA ASN A 151 -8.17 -16.35 -13.17
C ASN A 151 -6.73 -16.00 -13.59
N ARG A 152 -6.49 -15.97 -14.91
CA ARG A 152 -5.15 -15.70 -15.45
C ARG A 152 -4.59 -14.34 -14.99
N THR A 153 -5.42 -13.30 -14.96
CA THR A 153 -5.03 -11.95 -14.54
C THR A 153 -4.50 -11.98 -13.10
N ALA A 154 -5.30 -12.50 -12.17
CA ALA A 154 -4.93 -12.62 -10.76
C ALA A 154 -3.68 -13.48 -10.54
N LEU A 155 -3.50 -14.58 -11.28
CA LEU A 155 -2.28 -15.40 -11.17
C LEU A 155 -1.01 -14.67 -11.63
N ILE A 156 -1.11 -13.85 -12.68
CA ILE A 156 0.02 -13.03 -13.15
C ILE A 156 0.37 -11.96 -12.13
N GLU A 157 -0.62 -11.33 -11.52
CA GLU A 157 -0.42 -10.31 -10.49
C GLU A 157 0.10 -10.89 -9.19
N LEU A 158 -0.42 -12.04 -8.76
CA LEU A 158 0.09 -12.77 -7.61
C LEU A 158 1.56 -13.14 -7.81
N ARG A 159 1.96 -13.57 -9.01
CA ARG A 159 3.37 -13.82 -9.32
C ARG A 159 4.22 -12.56 -9.18
N LYS A 160 3.78 -11.42 -9.76
CA LYS A 160 4.49 -10.13 -9.63
C LYS A 160 4.58 -9.68 -8.17
N ALA A 161 3.53 -9.90 -7.38
CA ALA A 161 3.48 -9.59 -5.97
C ALA A 161 4.49 -10.45 -5.18
N ILE A 162 4.56 -11.76 -5.47
CA ILE A 162 5.58 -12.64 -4.89
C ILE A 162 6.99 -12.16 -5.27
N ASP A 163 7.25 -11.84 -6.54
CA ASP A 163 8.55 -11.31 -6.98
C ASP A 163 8.92 -10.00 -6.23
N THR A 164 7.92 -9.15 -5.98
CA THR A 164 8.07 -7.91 -5.21
C THR A 164 8.40 -8.20 -3.75
N ALA A 165 7.68 -9.13 -3.09
CA ALA A 165 7.98 -9.54 -1.72
C ALA A 165 9.34 -10.25 -1.61
N LEU A 166 9.78 -10.99 -2.62
CA LEU A 166 11.12 -11.59 -2.65
C LEU A 166 12.22 -10.52 -2.72
N LYS A 167 12.02 -9.44 -3.50
CA LYS A 167 12.98 -8.33 -3.61
C LYS A 167 12.94 -7.39 -2.40
N PHE A 168 11.75 -7.08 -1.93
CA PHE A 168 11.48 -5.99 -0.99
C PHE A 168 10.89 -6.46 0.35
N GLU A 169 10.88 -7.76 0.60
CA GLU A 169 10.38 -8.41 1.80
C GLU A 169 8.85 -8.32 2.04
N GLU A 170 8.16 -7.29 1.55
CA GLU A 170 6.73 -7.07 1.79
C GLU A 170 6.04 -6.54 0.53
N THR A 171 4.85 -7.03 0.24
CA THR A 171 3.93 -6.40 -0.71
C THR A 171 2.49 -6.56 -0.26
N ARG A 172 1.62 -5.71 -0.81
CA ARG A 172 0.17 -5.85 -0.77
C ARG A 172 -0.35 -5.97 -2.20
N LEU A 173 -1.42 -6.72 -2.38
CA LEU A 173 -2.09 -6.92 -3.66
C LEU A 173 -3.60 -6.90 -3.44
N GLY A 174 -4.31 -6.06 -4.19
CA GLY A 174 -5.77 -6.06 -4.22
C GLY A 174 -6.30 -7.19 -5.11
N LEU A 175 -7.26 -7.96 -4.61
CA LEU A 175 -7.92 -9.06 -5.32
C LEU A 175 -9.43 -9.02 -5.06
N SER A 176 -10.22 -9.76 -5.84
CA SER A 176 -11.66 -9.89 -5.62
C SER A 176 -12.12 -11.36 -5.64
N PRO A 177 -13.01 -11.80 -4.74
CA PRO A 177 -13.73 -13.06 -4.86
C PRO A 177 -14.86 -12.90 -5.88
N SER A 178 -15.57 -14.00 -6.17
CA SER A 178 -16.67 -14.05 -7.15
C SER A 178 -17.82 -13.07 -6.93
N ASP A 179 -17.98 -12.51 -5.74
CA ASP A 179 -18.96 -11.46 -5.44
C ASP A 179 -18.50 -10.06 -5.82
N GLY A 180 -17.23 -9.88 -6.18
CA GLY A 180 -16.63 -8.61 -6.60
C GLY A 180 -16.18 -7.71 -5.45
N GLU A 181 -16.32 -8.16 -4.20
CA GLU A 181 -15.91 -7.35 -3.04
C GLU A 181 -14.38 -7.40 -2.86
N GLY A 182 -13.70 -6.27 -3.02
CA GLY A 182 -12.24 -6.22 -2.96
C GLY A 182 -11.66 -6.60 -1.58
N TYR A 183 -10.54 -7.32 -1.57
CA TYR A 183 -9.72 -7.56 -0.37
C TYR A 183 -8.23 -7.37 -0.66
N ASP A 184 -7.48 -7.03 0.39
CA ASP A 184 -6.04 -6.91 0.34
C ASP A 184 -5.35 -8.22 0.78
N LEU A 185 -4.52 -8.78 -0.10
CA LEU A 185 -3.59 -9.85 0.22
C LEU A 185 -2.22 -9.25 0.57
N PHE A 186 -1.78 -9.48 1.80
CA PHE A 186 -0.44 -9.09 2.25
C PHE A 186 0.52 -10.28 2.16
N ILE A 187 1.69 -10.08 1.55
CA ILE A 187 2.71 -11.11 1.35
C ILE A 187 4.02 -10.66 2.01
N LYS A 188 4.54 -11.48 2.94
CA LYS A 188 5.82 -11.27 3.63
C LYS A 188 6.81 -12.36 3.24
N CYS A 189 7.96 -11.98 2.69
CA CYS A 189 9.13 -12.83 2.63
C CYS A 189 9.92 -12.67 3.94
N VAL A 190 10.22 -13.78 4.61
CA VAL A 190 11.03 -13.82 5.84
C VAL A 190 12.30 -14.61 5.61
N GLU A 191 13.32 -14.35 6.42
CA GLU A 191 14.59 -15.09 6.40
C GLU A 191 14.39 -16.54 6.86
N ASP A 192 15.31 -17.44 6.47
CA ASP A 192 15.26 -18.87 6.81
C ASP A 192 15.23 -19.15 8.32
N ASN A 193 15.79 -18.24 9.11
CA ASN A 193 15.84 -18.35 10.58
C ASN A 193 14.64 -17.69 11.28
N PHE A 194 13.57 -17.38 10.55
CA PHE A 194 12.36 -16.82 11.10
C PHE A 194 11.73 -17.72 12.17
N LYS A 195 11.24 -17.11 13.25
CA LYS A 195 10.58 -17.81 14.36
C LYS A 195 9.11 -18.04 14.03
N TRP A 196 8.80 -19.19 13.44
CA TRP A 196 7.45 -19.55 13.02
C TRP A 196 6.47 -19.64 14.19
N GLU A 197 6.94 -19.92 15.40
CA GLU A 197 6.14 -19.97 16.63
C GLU A 197 5.64 -18.59 17.08
N ALA A 198 6.12 -17.51 16.47
CA ALA A 198 5.62 -16.16 16.68
C ALA A 198 4.35 -15.85 15.86
N LEU A 199 3.91 -16.77 15.00
CA LEU A 199 2.67 -16.67 14.23
C LEU A 199 1.59 -17.60 14.80
N GLU A 200 0.35 -17.14 14.78
CA GLU A 200 -0.82 -17.98 14.99
C GLU A 200 -0.88 -19.05 13.90
N MET A 201 -1.38 -20.25 14.25
CA MET A 201 -1.56 -21.30 13.24
C MET A 201 -2.61 -20.87 12.22
N PRO A 202 -2.45 -21.19 10.93
CA PRO A 202 -3.35 -20.71 9.86
C PRO A 202 -4.68 -21.49 9.78
N TYR A 203 -5.01 -22.28 10.80
CA TYR A 203 -6.17 -23.17 10.82
C TYR A 203 -7.44 -22.42 11.20
N HIS A 204 -8.51 -22.62 10.45
CA HIS A 204 -9.78 -21.91 10.67
C HIS A 204 -10.91 -22.78 11.23
N ASP A 205 -10.77 -24.10 11.28
CA ASP A 205 -11.73 -24.96 11.97
C ASP A 205 -11.53 -24.85 13.50
N ARG A 206 -12.51 -24.22 14.17
CA ARG A 206 -12.50 -23.98 15.62
C ARG A 206 -12.84 -25.21 16.46
N GLU A 207 -13.37 -26.28 15.86
CA GLU A 207 -13.54 -27.56 16.56
C GLU A 207 -12.22 -28.31 16.68
N CYS A 208 -11.33 -28.15 15.68
CA CYS A 208 -10.01 -28.78 15.66
C CYS A 208 -8.93 -27.90 16.29
N TYR A 209 -9.00 -26.58 16.10
CA TYR A 209 -8.00 -25.62 16.60
C TYR A 209 -8.66 -24.38 17.20
N VAL A 210 -8.46 -24.19 18.50
CA VAL A 210 -8.83 -22.96 19.22
C VAL A 210 -7.55 -22.16 19.47
N PRO A 211 -7.41 -20.95 18.89
CA PRO A 211 -6.30 -20.07 19.19
C PRO A 211 -6.28 -19.71 20.67
N ASP A 212 -5.08 -19.57 21.22
CA ASP A 212 -4.94 -19.00 22.55
C ASP A 212 -5.21 -17.50 22.49
N GLU A 213 -6.44 -17.10 22.83
CA GLU A 213 -6.86 -15.70 22.84
C GLU A 213 -6.05 -14.83 23.83
N THR A 214 -5.33 -15.46 24.77
CA THR A 214 -4.44 -14.72 25.70
C THR A 214 -3.12 -14.33 25.05
N VAL A 215 -2.76 -14.94 23.91
CA VAL A 215 -1.53 -14.68 23.17
C VAL A 215 -1.87 -14.06 21.82
N ASN A 216 -1.59 -12.77 21.67
CA ASN A 216 -1.80 -12.08 20.39
C ASN A 216 -0.66 -12.38 19.40
N LEU A 217 -0.81 -13.43 18.59
CA LEU A 217 0.12 -13.89 17.55
C LEU A 217 -0.35 -13.58 16.12
N SER A 218 -1.17 -12.54 15.94
CA SER A 218 -1.76 -12.24 14.64
C SER A 218 -0.69 -11.96 13.56
N PRO A 219 -0.90 -12.45 12.32
CA PRO A 219 0.11 -12.40 11.26
C PRO A 219 0.50 -10.99 10.83
N TYR A 220 -0.39 -10.00 10.96
CA TYR A 220 -0.11 -8.60 10.59
C TYR A 220 1.09 -8.02 11.35
N LYS A 221 1.40 -8.52 12.56
CA LYS A 221 2.56 -8.08 13.34
C LYS A 221 3.91 -8.42 12.71
N ALA A 222 3.94 -9.36 11.75
CA ALA A 222 5.16 -9.70 11.02
C ALA A 222 5.55 -8.64 9.97
N PHE A 223 4.60 -7.77 9.59
CA PHE A 223 4.83 -6.69 8.63
C PHE A 223 5.41 -5.47 9.35
N LYS A 224 6.49 -4.92 8.79
CA LYS A 224 7.23 -3.79 9.35
C LYS A 224 7.13 -2.55 8.47
N LYS A 225 6.99 -2.74 7.15
CA LYS A 225 6.92 -1.65 6.18
C LYS A 225 5.50 -1.11 6.12
N TYR A 226 4.51 -1.98 5.88
CA TYR A 226 3.11 -1.57 5.98
C TYR A 226 2.75 -1.21 7.43
N LYS A 227 2.13 -0.04 7.62
CA LYS A 227 1.61 0.40 8.94
C LYS A 227 0.16 -0.06 9.08
N ILE A 228 0.00 -1.33 9.48
CA ILE A 228 -1.28 -2.05 9.63
C ILE A 228 -1.58 -2.27 11.10
#